data_AF-A0A7S2MYM1-F1
#
_entry.id   AF-A0A7S2MYM1-F1
#
_cell.length_a   1.000
_cell.length_b   1.000
_cell.length_c   1.000
_cell.angle_alpha   90.00
_cell.angle_beta   90.00
_cell.angle_gamma   90.00
#
_symmetry.space_group_name_H-M   'P 1'
#
loop_
_entity.id
_entity.type
_entity.pdbx_description
1 polymer ?
#
loop_
_entity_poly.entity_id
_entity_poly.type
_entity_poly.pdbx_seq_one_letter_code
_entity_poly.pdbx_strand_id
1 'polypeptide(L)'
;VAWPSSVTGILSHFAIAKFDIDTVKLGCIMGYDPVLNYSFRVLVVLTFFWLLFTVHGVRLLFQGKGLKQEWSALVGACGACTAALFVSICMAALSPFQCQTHPNGAWTMIGYEAERCWDGDLGSVQESMIGIAVAAMLFVFAFLSGMTWLVVTYPKQIKKGNVQFLNATAFLFSRFKPEGRGVALAILIRGLLMALIPAIPDIMTQLF
;
A
#
# COMPACT_ATOMS: atom_id res chain seq x y z
N VAL A 1 14.59 15.05 -17.74
CA VAL A 1 14.16 16.46 -17.79
C VAL A 1 14.74 17.18 -16.58
N ALA A 2 15.57 18.20 -16.77
CA ALA A 2 16.14 18.98 -15.67
C ALA A 2 15.13 20.03 -15.22
N TRP A 3 14.63 19.91 -13.99
CA TRP A 3 13.65 20.84 -13.43
C TRP A 3 14.32 22.12 -12.93
N PRO A 4 13.63 23.28 -12.98
CA PRO A 4 14.13 24.52 -12.39
C PRO A 4 14.42 24.38 -10.89
N SER A 5 15.41 25.12 -10.37
CA SER A 5 15.84 25.08 -8.96
C SER A 5 14.70 25.35 -7.96
N SER A 6 13.73 26.20 -8.33
CA SER A 6 12.54 26.47 -7.50
C SER A 6 11.62 25.26 -7.36
N VAL A 7 11.54 24.43 -8.40
CA VAL A 7 10.71 23.22 -8.40
C VAL A 7 11.40 22.10 -7.61
N THR A 8 12.72 21.98 -7.73
CA THR A 8 13.49 20.98 -6.95
C THR A 8 13.50 21.29 -5.46
N GLY A 9 13.55 22.56 -5.05
CA GLY A 9 13.40 22.97 -3.65
C GLY A 9 12.03 22.64 -3.06
N ILE A 10 10.95 22.81 -3.82
CA ILE A 10 9.60 22.45 -3.36
C ILE A 10 9.45 20.91 -3.29
N LEU A 11 9.93 20.20 -4.31
CA LEU A 11 9.85 18.74 -4.37
C LEU A 11 10.67 18.06 -3.25
N SER A 12 11.79 18.62 -2.80
CA SER A 12 12.57 18.06 -1.69
C SER A 12 11.83 18.15 -0.36
N HIS A 13 11.04 19.20 -0.13
CA HIS A 13 10.18 19.29 1.05
C HIS A 13 9.00 18.31 0.98
N PHE A 14 8.41 18.10 -0.20
CA PHE A 14 7.39 17.06 -0.39
C PHE A 14 7.97 15.64 -0.28
N ALA A 15 9.26 15.44 -0.53
CA ALA A 15 9.92 14.14 -0.37
C ALA A 15 9.91 13.67 1.10
N ILE A 16 9.92 14.58 2.09
CA ILE A 16 9.81 14.23 3.51
C ILE A 16 8.37 13.78 3.85
N ALA A 17 7.37 14.34 3.16
CA ALA A 17 5.96 13.94 3.30
C ALA A 17 5.60 12.70 2.47
N LYS A 18 6.45 12.31 1.50
CA LYS A 18 6.36 11.02 0.84
C LYS A 18 6.85 9.98 1.84
N PHE A 19 5.91 9.39 2.57
CA PHE A 19 6.19 8.22 3.39
C PHE A 19 6.66 7.09 2.46
N ASP A 20 7.98 7.02 2.28
CA ASP A 20 8.67 6.03 1.47
C ASP A 20 9.34 5.05 2.42
N ILE A 21 8.75 3.87 2.52
CA ILE A 21 9.19 2.79 3.42
C ILE A 21 10.65 2.38 3.09
N ASP A 22 11.11 2.64 1.87
CA ASP A 22 12.48 2.34 1.40
C ASP A 22 13.55 3.30 1.95
N THR A 23 13.15 4.39 2.63
CA THR A 23 14.09 5.34 3.23
C THR A 23 14.84 4.73 4.42
N VAL A 24 14.30 3.68 5.04
CA VAL A 24 14.96 2.97 6.12
C VAL A 24 15.91 1.91 5.53
N LYS A 25 17.09 2.34 5.09
CA LYS A 25 18.15 1.44 4.58
C LYS A 25 18.81 0.65 5.72
N LEU A 26 18.09 -0.33 6.28
CA LEU A 26 18.58 -1.19 7.37
C LEU A 26 19.75 -2.11 6.95
N GLY A 27 19.95 -2.31 5.64
CA GLY A 27 21.00 -3.17 5.09
C GLY A 27 22.44 -2.72 5.35
N CYS A 28 22.68 -1.53 5.92
CA CYS A 28 24.01 -1.12 6.37
C CYS A 28 24.38 -1.62 7.79
N ILE A 29 23.41 -2.08 8.59
CA ILE A 29 23.63 -2.45 10.00
C ILE A 29 23.43 -3.95 10.24
N MET A 30 22.42 -4.54 9.62
CA MET A 30 22.22 -5.98 9.59
C MET A 30 22.56 -6.46 8.18
N GLY A 31 23.26 -7.59 8.04
CA GLY A 31 23.70 -8.12 6.75
C GLY A 31 22.61 -8.11 5.66
N TYR A 32 23.04 -8.02 4.41
CA TYR A 32 22.14 -7.86 3.27
C TYR A 32 21.43 -9.18 2.94
N ASP A 33 20.25 -9.40 3.53
CA ASP A 33 19.29 -10.41 3.09
C ASP A 33 18.08 -9.71 2.43
N PRO A 34 17.91 -9.82 1.11
CA PRO A 34 16.83 -9.16 0.37
C PRO A 34 15.43 -9.70 0.75
N VAL A 35 15.30 -10.99 1.09
CA VAL A 35 14.02 -11.60 1.47
C VAL A 35 13.58 -11.08 2.83
N LEU A 36 14.51 -11.02 3.78
CA LEU A 36 14.24 -10.50 5.12
C LEU A 36 13.83 -9.02 5.07
N ASN A 37 14.55 -8.22 4.29
CA ASN A 37 14.24 -6.79 4.10
C ASN A 37 12.85 -6.60 3.47
N TYR A 38 12.54 -7.37 2.43
CA TYR A 38 11.23 -7.33 1.79
C TYR A 38 10.11 -7.77 2.74
N SER A 39 10.36 -8.84 3.51
CA SER A 39 9.43 -9.34 4.53
C SER A 39 9.14 -8.25 5.56
N PHE A 40 10.16 -7.59 6.10
CA PHE A 40 9.98 -6.48 7.04
C PHE A 40 9.17 -5.35 6.42
N ARG A 41 9.43 -4.98 5.16
CA ARG A 41 8.66 -3.96 4.45
C ARG A 41 7.16 -4.27 4.40
N VAL A 42 6.79 -5.53 4.13
CA VAL A 42 5.38 -5.96 4.13
C VAL A 42 4.83 -6.02 5.56
N LEU A 43 5.62 -6.51 6.52
CA LEU A 43 5.24 -6.61 7.93
C LEU A 43 5.07 -5.24 8.60
N VAL A 44 5.72 -4.17 8.12
CA VAL A 44 5.52 -2.80 8.64
C VAL A 44 4.06 -2.38 8.54
N VAL A 45 3.37 -2.76 7.47
CA VAL A 45 1.94 -2.47 7.29
C VAL A 45 1.11 -3.20 8.35
N LEU A 46 1.40 -4.47 8.61
CA LEU A 46 0.74 -5.25 9.66
C LEU A 46 1.04 -4.71 11.06
N THR A 47 2.30 -4.31 11.30
CA THR A 47 2.75 -3.72 12.55
C THR A 47 2.04 -2.40 12.82
N PHE A 48 1.84 -1.58 11.78
CA PHE A 48 1.07 -0.34 11.88
C PHE A 48 -0.37 -0.60 12.31
N PHE A 49 -1.06 -1.59 11.71
CA PHE A 49 -2.41 -1.96 12.16
C PHE A 49 -2.40 -2.48 13.60
N TRP A 50 -1.44 -3.35 13.94
CA TRP A 50 -1.30 -3.86 15.31
C TRP A 50 -1.13 -2.72 16.33
N LEU A 51 -0.32 -1.69 16.00
CA LEU A 51 -0.18 -0.48 16.83
C LEU A 51 -1.50 0.30 16.94
N LEU A 52 -2.26 0.46 15.86
CA LEU A 52 -3.59 1.08 15.93
C LEU A 52 -4.55 0.29 16.83
N PHE A 53 -4.57 -1.03 16.72
CA PHE A 53 -5.41 -1.90 17.55
C PHE A 53 -5.00 -1.82 19.03
N THR A 54 -3.70 -1.84 19.34
CA THR A 54 -3.21 -1.75 20.72
C THR A 54 -3.48 -0.37 21.33
N VAL A 55 -3.20 0.72 20.62
CA VAL A 55 -3.52 2.09 21.08
C VAL A 55 -5.02 2.25 21.33
N HIS A 56 -5.86 1.72 20.42
CA HIS A 56 -7.31 1.76 20.60
C HIS A 56 -7.76 0.91 21.81
N GLY A 57 -7.21 -0.30 21.97
CA GLY A 57 -7.50 -1.18 23.10
C GLY A 57 -7.10 -0.55 24.44
N VAL A 58 -5.91 0.02 24.53
CA VAL A 58 -5.42 0.75 25.70
C VAL A 58 -6.35 1.93 26.02
N ARG A 59 -6.74 2.72 25.01
CA ARG A 59 -7.70 3.82 25.19
C ARG A 59 -9.04 3.32 25.74
N LEU A 60 -9.57 2.20 25.24
CA LEU A 60 -10.82 1.63 25.73
C LEU A 60 -10.74 1.18 27.18
N LEU A 61 -9.61 0.56 27.57
CA LEU A 61 -9.34 0.18 28.95
C LEU A 61 -9.34 1.39 29.89
N PHE A 62 -8.68 2.49 29.50
CA PHE A 62 -8.65 3.72 30.30
C PHE A 62 -10.01 4.45 30.36
N GLN A 63 -10.82 4.36 29.32
CA GLN A 63 -12.13 5.03 29.26
C GLN A 63 -13.28 4.20 29.83
N GLY A 64 -13.03 2.94 30.22
CA GLY A 64 -14.07 2.02 30.73
C GLY A 64 -15.19 1.74 29.72
N LYS A 65 -14.97 1.99 28.43
CA LYS A 65 -15.98 1.82 27.38
C LYS A 65 -15.88 0.43 26.75
N GLY A 66 -17.03 -0.13 26.37
CA GLY A 66 -17.09 -1.42 25.66
C GLY A 66 -16.60 -1.33 24.22
N LEU A 67 -15.88 -2.37 23.77
CA LEU A 67 -15.29 -2.47 22.41
C LEU A 67 -16.32 -2.28 21.29
N LYS A 68 -17.55 -2.74 21.51
CA LYS A 68 -18.65 -2.66 20.52
C LYS A 68 -19.07 -1.22 20.21
N GLN A 69 -18.92 -0.30 21.16
CA GLN A 69 -19.40 1.08 21.03
C GLN A 69 -18.49 1.94 20.14
N GLU A 70 -17.19 1.69 20.18
CA GLU A 70 -16.18 2.47 19.43
C GLU A 70 -15.62 1.71 18.20
N TRP A 71 -16.15 0.52 17.90
CA TRP A 71 -15.75 -0.29 16.75
C TRP A 71 -15.83 0.48 15.42
N SER A 72 -16.85 1.34 15.26
CA SER A 72 -16.98 2.19 14.08
C SER A 72 -15.82 3.17 13.94
N ALA A 73 -15.30 3.70 15.04
CA ALA A 73 -14.16 4.61 15.02
C ALA A 73 -12.87 3.88 14.64
N LEU A 74 -12.68 2.66 15.13
CA LEU A 74 -11.53 1.82 14.78
C LEU A 74 -11.55 1.43 13.30
N VAL A 75 -12.69 0.95 12.80
CA VAL A 75 -12.86 0.61 11.38
C VAL A 75 -12.64 1.83 10.49
N GLY A 76 -13.16 2.99 10.89
CA GLY A 76 -12.95 4.24 10.17
C GLY A 76 -11.49 4.69 10.14
N ALA A 77 -10.77 4.57 11.27
CA ALA A 77 -9.35 4.90 11.36
C ALA A 77 -8.51 3.94 10.51
N CYS A 78 -8.73 2.62 10.63
CA CYS A 78 -8.03 1.62 9.82
C CYS A 78 -8.28 1.87 8.33
N GLY A 79 -9.55 2.06 7.91
CA GLY A 79 -9.91 2.34 6.53
C GLY A 79 -9.26 3.62 5.99
N ALA A 80 -9.25 4.69 6.78
CA ALA A 80 -8.59 5.95 6.44
C ALA A 80 -7.09 5.78 6.22
N CYS A 81 -6.41 5.10 7.14
CA CYS A 81 -4.97 4.86 7.04
C CYS A 81 -4.62 3.94 5.86
N THR A 82 -5.38 2.86 5.63
CA THR A 82 -5.18 2.00 4.46
C THR A 82 -5.38 2.79 3.17
N ALA A 83 -6.42 3.61 3.07
CA ALA A 83 -6.67 4.43 1.89
C ALA A 83 -5.55 5.45 1.65
N ALA A 84 -5.01 6.06 2.71
CA ALA A 84 -3.92 7.02 2.62
C ALA A 84 -2.59 6.36 2.18
N LEU A 85 -2.31 5.17 2.68
CA LEU A 85 -1.08 4.42 2.39
C LEU A 85 -1.21 3.46 1.20
N PHE A 86 -2.39 3.40 0.56
CA PHE A 86 -2.72 2.40 -0.43
C PHE A 86 -1.70 2.31 -1.56
N VAL A 87 -1.30 3.46 -2.13
CA VAL A 87 -0.32 3.50 -3.23
C VAL A 87 1.04 2.99 -2.77
N SER A 88 1.49 3.38 -1.57
CA SER A 88 2.76 2.90 -1.01
C SER A 88 2.73 1.38 -0.77
N ILE A 89 1.59 0.83 -0.34
CA ILE A 89 1.39 -0.61 -0.17
C ILE A 89 1.44 -1.33 -1.53
N CYS A 90 0.76 -0.80 -2.55
CA CYS A 90 0.79 -1.36 -3.91
C CYS A 90 2.20 -1.34 -4.50
N MET A 91 2.93 -0.23 -4.35
CA MET A 91 4.32 -0.11 -4.81
C MET A 91 5.24 -1.11 -4.10
N ALA A 92 5.07 -1.28 -2.79
CA ALA A 92 5.81 -2.26 -2.02
C ALA A 92 5.50 -3.68 -2.50
N ALA A 93 4.23 -4.04 -2.64
CA ALA A 93 3.82 -5.36 -3.10
C ALA A 93 4.30 -5.69 -4.52
N LEU A 94 4.38 -4.68 -5.40
CA LEU A 94 4.85 -4.85 -6.78
C LEU A 94 6.37 -4.78 -6.93
N SER A 95 7.11 -4.42 -5.88
CA SER A 95 8.57 -4.24 -5.94
C SER A 95 9.34 -5.43 -6.51
N PRO A 96 9.01 -6.70 -6.23
CA PRO A 96 9.73 -7.86 -6.80
C PRO A 96 9.50 -8.08 -8.30
N PHE A 97 8.48 -7.43 -8.87
CA PHE A 97 8.17 -7.50 -10.30
C PHE A 97 8.82 -6.36 -11.11
N GLN A 98 9.46 -5.40 -10.43
CA GLN A 98 10.09 -4.25 -11.07
C GLN A 98 11.54 -4.59 -11.43
N CYS A 99 11.77 -4.97 -12.68
CA CYS A 99 13.09 -5.26 -13.22
C CYS A 99 13.60 -4.11 -14.10
N GLN A 100 14.92 -3.99 -14.20
CA GLN A 100 15.55 -3.10 -15.18
C GLN A 100 16.70 -3.82 -15.88
N THR A 101 16.88 -3.53 -17.18
CA THR A 101 18.05 -3.97 -17.93
C THR A 101 19.24 -3.08 -17.65
N HIS A 102 20.40 -3.69 -17.47
CA HIS A 102 21.67 -3.00 -17.42
C HIS A 102 22.40 -3.07 -18.78
N PRO A 103 23.35 -2.17 -19.07
CA PRO A 103 24.11 -2.18 -20.33
C PRO A 103 24.88 -3.48 -20.61
N ASN A 104 25.13 -4.30 -19.59
CA ASN A 104 25.75 -5.63 -19.71
C ASN A 104 24.75 -6.72 -20.16
N GLY A 105 23.47 -6.37 -20.38
CA GLY A 105 22.39 -7.30 -20.73
C GLY A 105 21.80 -8.07 -19.55
N ALA A 106 22.24 -7.80 -18.31
CA ALA A 106 21.68 -8.42 -17.12
C ALA A 106 20.41 -7.70 -16.65
N TRP A 107 19.44 -8.46 -16.18
CA TRP A 107 18.22 -7.95 -15.57
C TRP A 107 18.34 -8.03 -14.05
N THR A 108 18.10 -6.93 -13.35
CA THR A 108 18.09 -6.91 -11.88
C THR A 108 16.85 -6.21 -11.36
N MET A 109 16.44 -6.54 -10.13
CA MET A 109 15.33 -5.85 -9.48
C MET A 109 15.73 -4.41 -9.12
N ILE A 110 14.85 -3.44 -9.35
CA ILE A 110 15.12 -2.01 -9.07
C ILE A 110 15.38 -1.78 -7.57
N GLY A 111 14.65 -2.49 -6.69
CA GLY A 111 14.83 -2.40 -5.24
C GLY A 111 15.98 -3.24 -4.69
N TYR A 112 16.49 -4.20 -5.47
CA TYR A 112 17.45 -5.21 -5.04
C TYR A 112 18.42 -5.53 -6.17
N GLU A 113 19.30 -4.58 -6.48
CA GLU A 113 20.22 -4.64 -7.63
C GLU A 113 21.22 -5.83 -7.59
N ALA A 114 21.45 -6.40 -6.40
CA ALA A 114 22.31 -7.57 -6.23
C ALA A 114 21.67 -8.87 -6.79
N GLU A 115 20.35 -8.89 -6.93
CA GLU A 115 19.58 -10.07 -7.32
C GLU A 115 19.14 -9.96 -8.78
N ARG A 116 19.36 -11.04 -9.54
CA ARG A 116 18.96 -11.12 -10.95
C ARG A 116 17.48 -11.45 -11.08
N CYS A 117 16.84 -10.83 -12.07
CA CYS A 117 15.47 -11.16 -12.43
C CYS A 117 15.41 -12.38 -13.34
N TRP A 118 14.47 -13.29 -13.07
CA TRP A 118 14.10 -14.46 -13.88
C TRP A 118 15.26 -15.40 -14.16
N ASP A 119 16.21 -15.50 -13.23
CA ASP A 119 17.21 -16.56 -13.29
C ASP A 119 16.48 -17.89 -13.07
N GLY A 120 16.55 -18.79 -14.05
CA GLY A 120 15.77 -20.04 -14.09
C GLY A 120 16.16 -21.08 -13.03
N ASP A 121 16.94 -20.66 -12.04
CA ASP A 121 17.36 -21.48 -10.91
C ASP A 121 16.21 -21.62 -9.91
N LEU A 122 15.78 -22.87 -9.74
CA LEU A 122 14.75 -23.26 -8.78
C LEU A 122 15.18 -22.87 -7.36
N GLY A 123 14.39 -22.05 -6.67
CA GLY A 123 14.74 -21.54 -5.34
C GLY A 123 15.54 -20.23 -5.36
N SER A 124 15.54 -19.49 -6.48
CA SER A 124 16.08 -18.14 -6.52
C SER A 124 15.39 -17.24 -5.48
N VAL A 125 16.15 -16.28 -4.96
CA VAL A 125 15.68 -15.27 -3.99
C VAL A 125 14.39 -14.60 -4.46
N GLN A 126 14.28 -14.34 -5.77
CA GLN A 126 13.11 -13.71 -6.37
C GLN A 126 11.82 -14.55 -6.22
N GLU A 127 11.88 -15.89 -6.37
CA GLU A 127 10.69 -16.75 -6.21
C GLU A 127 10.08 -16.62 -4.82
N SER A 128 10.92 -16.57 -3.79
CA SER A 128 10.47 -16.39 -2.40
C SER A 128 9.80 -15.02 -2.17
N MET A 129 10.35 -13.97 -2.78
CA MET A 129 9.80 -12.61 -2.72
C MET A 129 8.49 -12.50 -3.50
N ILE A 130 8.35 -13.20 -4.63
CA ILE A 130 7.10 -13.29 -5.39
C ILE A 130 6.01 -13.95 -4.54
N GLY A 131 6.32 -15.02 -3.80
CA GLY A 131 5.36 -15.66 -2.89
C GLY A 131 4.78 -14.67 -1.86
N ILE A 132 5.64 -13.86 -1.24
CA ILE A 132 5.23 -12.82 -0.29
C ILE A 132 4.45 -11.69 -1.01
N ALA A 133 4.88 -11.30 -2.21
CA ALA A 133 4.20 -10.29 -3.02
C ALA A 133 2.77 -10.70 -3.40
N VAL A 134 2.54 -11.96 -3.75
CA VAL A 134 1.20 -12.48 -4.05
C VAL A 134 0.30 -12.35 -2.83
N ALA A 135 0.79 -12.70 -1.63
CA ALA A 135 0.03 -12.51 -0.39
C ALA A 135 -0.28 -11.02 -0.11
N ALA A 136 0.69 -10.12 -0.34
CA ALA A 136 0.48 -8.68 -0.20
C ALA A 136 -0.53 -8.14 -1.24
N MET A 137 -0.51 -8.64 -2.48
CA MET A 137 -1.47 -8.28 -3.52
C MET A 137 -2.89 -8.76 -3.22
N LEU A 138 -3.04 -9.94 -2.60
CA LEU A 138 -4.36 -10.39 -2.11
C LEU A 138 -4.97 -9.40 -1.12
N PHE A 139 -4.16 -8.83 -0.22
CA PHE A 139 -4.61 -7.77 0.69
C PHE A 139 -5.07 -6.52 -0.07
N VAL A 140 -4.30 -6.08 -1.09
CA VAL A 140 -4.66 -4.94 -1.95
C VAL A 140 -6.01 -5.16 -2.65
N PHE A 141 -6.20 -6.33 -3.27
CA PHE A 141 -7.45 -6.66 -3.94
C PHE A 141 -8.63 -6.82 -2.98
N ALA A 142 -8.42 -7.44 -1.81
CA ALA A 142 -9.44 -7.55 -0.77
C ALA A 142 -9.90 -6.16 -0.31
N PHE A 143 -8.98 -5.22 -0.13
CA PHE A 143 -9.32 -3.84 0.23
C PHE A 143 -10.13 -3.13 -0.87
N LEU A 144 -9.71 -3.22 -2.14
CA LEU A 144 -10.45 -2.66 -3.26
C LEU A 144 -11.86 -3.24 -3.42
N SER A 145 -11.98 -4.56 -3.26
CA SER A 145 -13.27 -5.25 -3.25
C SER A 145 -14.16 -4.74 -2.11
N GLY A 146 -13.61 -4.61 -0.90
CA GLY A 146 -14.29 -4.02 0.25
C GLY A 146 -14.76 -2.59 -0.01
N MET A 147 -13.92 -1.74 -0.60
CA MET A 147 -14.30 -0.36 -0.96
C MET A 147 -15.41 -0.32 -2.00
N THR A 148 -15.35 -1.21 -3.00
CA THR A 148 -16.40 -1.33 -4.03
C THR A 148 -17.73 -1.74 -3.40
N TRP A 149 -17.70 -2.75 -2.51
CA TRP A 149 -18.88 -3.19 -1.78
C TRP A 149 -19.47 -2.08 -0.89
N LEU A 150 -18.62 -1.30 -0.22
CA LEU A 150 -19.05 -0.15 0.58
C LEU A 150 -19.75 0.90 -0.28
N VAL A 151 -19.18 1.27 -1.43
CA VAL A 151 -19.78 2.25 -2.36
C VAL A 151 -21.17 1.80 -2.85
N VAL A 152 -21.34 0.52 -3.15
CA VAL A 152 -22.62 -0.06 -3.60
C VAL A 152 -23.65 -0.14 -2.46
N THR A 153 -23.19 -0.44 -1.24
CA THR A 153 -24.06 -0.65 -0.07
C THR A 153 -24.43 0.65 0.65
N TYR A 154 -23.60 1.68 0.52
CA TYR A 154 -23.79 3.01 1.12
C TYR A 154 -25.21 3.60 0.98
N PRO A 155 -25.84 3.66 -0.21
CA PRO A 155 -27.19 4.23 -0.34
C PRO A 155 -28.26 3.41 0.41
N LYS A 156 -28.09 2.08 0.52
CA LYS A 156 -29.02 1.23 1.26
C LYS A 156 -28.91 1.49 2.77
N GLN A 157 -27.71 1.79 3.27
CA GLN A 157 -27.45 2.01 4.68
C GLN A 157 -27.85 3.41 5.16
N ILE A 158 -27.72 4.42 4.30
CA ILE A 158 -28.25 5.77 4.58
C ILE A 158 -29.76 5.71 4.82
N LYS A 159 -30.50 5.01 3.94
CA LYS A 159 -31.97 4.88 4.08
C LYS A 159 -32.40 4.19 5.37
N LYS A 160 -31.55 3.32 5.92
CA LYS A 160 -31.78 2.62 7.19
C LYS A 160 -31.40 3.44 8.43
N GLY A 161 -30.78 4.63 8.26
CA GLY A 161 -30.36 5.47 9.38
C GLY A 161 -29.28 4.85 10.27
N ASN A 162 -28.45 3.94 9.74
CA ASN A 162 -27.42 3.28 10.54
C ASN A 162 -26.22 4.20 10.80
N VAL A 163 -26.28 4.96 11.89
CA VAL A 163 -25.26 5.93 12.29
C VAL A 163 -23.87 5.32 12.52
N GLN A 164 -23.79 4.06 13.00
CA GLN A 164 -22.50 3.40 13.24
C GLN A 164 -21.77 3.10 11.93
N PHE A 165 -22.51 2.63 10.92
CA PHE A 165 -21.96 2.40 9.58
C PHE A 165 -21.54 3.71 8.91
N LEU A 166 -22.31 4.78 9.08
CA LEU A 166 -21.98 6.09 8.54
C LEU A 166 -20.71 6.67 9.17
N ASN A 167 -20.55 6.53 10.49
CA ASN A 167 -19.33 6.95 11.17
C ASN A 167 -18.12 6.11 10.73
N ALA A 168 -18.28 4.79 10.56
CA ALA A 168 -17.20 3.92 10.11
C ALA A 168 -16.76 4.20 8.66
N THR A 169 -17.68 4.63 7.79
CA THR A 169 -17.41 4.93 6.37
C THR A 169 -17.14 6.41 6.11
N ALA A 170 -17.16 7.24 7.16
CA ALA A 170 -16.96 8.68 7.05
C ALA A 170 -15.62 9.02 6.38
N PHE A 171 -14.56 8.24 6.58
CA PHE A 171 -13.27 8.50 5.93
C PHE A 171 -13.33 8.50 4.41
N LEU A 172 -14.24 7.71 3.82
CA LEU A 172 -14.36 7.56 2.38
C LEU A 172 -15.26 8.64 1.76
N PHE A 173 -16.30 9.05 2.49
CA PHE A 173 -17.36 9.92 1.96
C PHE A 173 -17.36 11.34 2.53
N SER A 174 -16.66 11.62 3.63
CA SER A 174 -16.64 12.97 4.23
C SER A 174 -16.06 14.03 3.29
N ARG A 175 -15.15 13.61 2.40
CA ARG A 175 -14.46 14.50 1.45
C ARG A 175 -15.22 14.71 0.14
N PHE A 176 -16.12 13.81 -0.22
CA PHE A 176 -16.78 13.82 -1.53
C PHE A 176 -18.27 14.08 -1.40
N LYS A 177 -18.81 14.88 -2.33
CA LYS A 177 -20.27 15.03 -2.44
C LYS A 177 -20.91 13.65 -2.70
N PRO A 178 -22.09 13.36 -2.13
CA PRO A 178 -22.79 12.08 -2.33
C PRO A 178 -23.18 11.79 -3.79
N GLU A 179 -23.06 12.78 -4.68
CA GLU A 179 -23.22 12.66 -6.14
C GLU A 179 -22.01 11.98 -6.81
N GLY A 180 -20.82 12.05 -6.21
CA GLY A 180 -19.56 11.50 -6.73
C GLY A 180 -19.12 10.17 -6.08
N ARG A 181 -20.04 9.22 -5.91
CA ARG A 181 -19.84 7.99 -5.09
C ARG A 181 -18.65 7.13 -5.53
N GLY A 182 -18.35 7.13 -6.83
CA GLY A 182 -17.25 6.37 -7.41
C GLY A 182 -15.90 7.11 -7.43
N VAL A 183 -15.85 8.40 -7.07
CA VAL A 183 -14.62 9.20 -7.21
C VAL A 183 -13.51 8.67 -6.29
N ALA A 184 -13.84 8.34 -5.04
CA ALA A 184 -12.88 7.76 -4.10
C ALA A 184 -12.31 6.42 -4.61
N LEU A 185 -13.18 5.56 -5.16
CA LEU A 185 -12.77 4.29 -5.76
C LEU A 185 -11.90 4.51 -7.00
N ALA A 186 -12.27 5.46 -7.87
CA ALA A 186 -11.50 5.81 -9.05
C ALA A 186 -10.09 6.32 -8.71
N ILE A 187 -9.94 7.07 -7.61
CA ILE A 187 -8.63 7.53 -7.11
C ILE A 187 -7.78 6.33 -6.67
N LEU A 188 -8.35 5.38 -5.93
CA LEU A 188 -7.64 4.17 -5.50
C LEU A 188 -7.22 3.30 -6.70
N ILE A 189 -8.13 3.08 -7.65
CA ILE A 189 -7.83 2.35 -8.90
C ILE A 189 -6.72 3.05 -9.68
N ARG A 190 -6.78 4.37 -9.83
CA ARG A 190 -5.71 5.16 -10.47
C ARG A 190 -4.37 4.97 -9.74
N GLY A 191 -4.39 4.95 -8.41
CA GLY A 191 -3.21 4.69 -7.60
C GLY A 191 -2.60 3.30 -7.84
N LEU A 192 -3.44 2.26 -7.96
CA LEU A 192 -2.99 0.92 -8.33
C LEU A 192 -2.39 0.90 -9.74
N LEU A 193 -3.06 1.53 -10.72
CA LEU A 193 -2.55 1.62 -12.08
C LEU A 193 -1.19 2.32 -12.15
N MET A 194 -1.02 3.42 -11.40
CA MET A 194 0.27 4.11 -11.28
C MET A 194 1.36 3.21 -10.70
N ALA A 195 1.01 2.35 -9.74
CA ALA A 195 1.97 1.40 -9.15
C ALA A 195 2.32 0.24 -10.10
N LEU A 196 1.41 -0.09 -11.02
CA LEU A 196 1.62 -1.14 -12.02
C LEU A 196 2.54 -0.68 -13.17
N ILE A 197 2.56 0.61 -13.51
CA ILE A 197 3.41 1.15 -14.59
C ILE A 197 4.86 0.65 -14.53
N PRO A 198 5.61 0.75 -13.40
CA PRO A 198 6.98 0.27 -13.31
C PRO A 198 7.13 -1.25 -13.21
N ALA A 199 6.04 -2.00 -13.03
CA ALA A 199 6.06 -3.47 -13.07
C ALA A 199 5.78 -4.03 -14.48
N ILE A 200 5.25 -3.21 -15.39
CA ILE A 200 4.99 -3.58 -16.79
C ILE A 200 6.20 -3.44 -17.74
N PRO A 201 7.26 -2.64 -17.50
CA PRO A 201 8.33 -2.50 -18.47
C PRO A 201 9.19 -3.76 -18.35
N ASP A 202 8.71 -4.86 -18.95
CA ASP A 202 9.52 -5.96 -19.51
C ASP A 202 8.72 -7.13 -20.09
N ILE A 203 7.41 -7.23 -19.83
CA ILE A 203 6.61 -8.27 -20.49
C ILE A 203 6.54 -8.02 -22.01
N MET A 204 6.56 -6.74 -22.43
CA MET A 204 6.53 -6.36 -23.84
C MET A 204 7.88 -6.54 -24.56
N THR A 205 9.00 -6.58 -23.84
CA THR A 205 10.33 -6.91 -24.39
C THR A 205 10.60 -8.42 -24.36
N GLN A 206 9.83 -9.21 -23.61
CA GLN A 206 9.85 -10.68 -23.64
C GLN A 206 9.07 -11.30 -24.82
N LEU A 207 8.23 -10.52 -25.50
CA LEU A 207 7.40 -10.97 -26.63
C LEU A 207 7.96 -10.59 -28.02
N PHE A 208 9.12 -9.94 -28.10
CA PHE A 208 9.80 -9.59 -29.35
C PHE A 208 11.27 -10.01 -29.34
#